data_AF-U3U269-F1
#
_entry.id   AF-U3U269-F1
#
_cell.length_a   1.000
_cell.length_b   1.000
_cell.length_c   1.000
_cell.angle_alpha   90.00
_cell.angle_beta   90.00
_cell.angle_gamma   90.00
#
_symmetry.space_group_name_H-M   'P 1'
#
loop_
_entity.id
_entity.type
_entity.pdbx_description
1 polymer ?
#
loop_
_entity_poly.entity_id
_entity_poly.type
_entity_poly.pdbx_seq_one_letter_code
_entity_poly.pdbx_strand_id
1 'polypeptide(L)'
;MAANINRSFKEYGWCTAIRGVESGGAVENLPCHTFPSDDGGVDMKCPTEIAISDRREAELAKNGFMPLVHRKNSDFAAFIGAQSLQKPAEYHDADATANARLAARLPYLFACCRFAHYLKCIVRDKIGSFRERDEMERWLNDWVMSYVDGDPANSSQETKSRKPLAAAEVSVEEQENNPGYYAAKFFLRPHYQLEGLTVSLRLVSKLPSLKSSEN
;
A
#
# COMPACT_ATOMS: atom_id res chain seq x y z
N MET A 1 3.04 7.12 13.03
CA MET A 1 3.45 6.35 11.84
C MET A 1 4.46 5.24 12.15
N ALA A 2 5.64 5.52 12.73
CA ALA A 2 6.65 4.48 13.00
C ALA A 2 6.12 3.28 13.81
N ALA A 3 5.32 3.53 14.85
CA ALA A 3 4.67 2.47 15.62
C ALA A 3 3.76 1.57 14.75
N ASN A 4 3.04 2.15 13.77
CA ASN A 4 2.17 1.41 12.86
C ASN A 4 2.99 0.55 11.89
N ILE A 5 4.13 1.04 11.41
CA ILE A 5 5.07 0.28 10.59
C ILE A 5 5.55 -0.95 11.37
N ASN A 6 5.97 -0.77 12.62
CA ASN A 6 6.43 -1.87 13.48
C ASN A 6 5.30 -2.87 13.78
N ARG A 7 4.08 -2.38 14.01
CA ARG A 7 2.89 -3.22 14.22
C ARG A 7 2.59 -4.07 12.99
N SER A 8 2.52 -3.45 11.82
CA SER A 8 2.31 -4.13 10.53
C SER A 8 3.36 -5.23 10.31
N PHE A 9 4.63 -4.91 10.54
CA PHE A 9 5.71 -5.87 10.40
C PHE A 9 5.58 -7.02 11.41
N LYS A 10 5.22 -6.73 12.66
CA LYS A 10 5.05 -7.75 13.70
C LYS A 10 3.90 -8.71 13.42
N GLU A 11 2.78 -8.21 12.91
CA GLU A 11 1.57 -9.01 12.65
C GLU A 11 1.67 -9.80 11.35
N TYR A 12 2.11 -9.16 10.27
CA TYR A 12 2.05 -9.71 8.91
C TYR A 12 3.41 -10.06 8.31
N GLY A 13 4.52 -9.61 8.90
CA GLY A 13 5.86 -9.73 8.33
C GLY A 13 6.18 -8.70 7.25
N TRP A 14 5.25 -7.78 6.97
CA TRP A 14 5.33 -6.76 5.94
C TRP A 14 4.83 -5.41 6.45
N CYS A 15 5.30 -4.33 5.86
CA CYS A 15 4.91 -2.95 6.22
C CYS A 15 3.90 -2.36 5.23
N THR A 16 2.99 -3.18 4.70
CA THR A 16 1.97 -2.78 3.71
C THR A 16 0.67 -2.30 4.35
N ALA A 17 0.38 -2.72 5.58
CA ALA A 17 -0.84 -2.40 6.33
C ALA A 17 -0.57 -1.30 7.37
N ILE A 18 -0.28 -0.08 6.89
CA ILE A 18 0.12 1.06 7.73
C ILE A 18 -0.80 2.28 7.61
N ARG A 19 -1.88 2.16 6.82
CA ARG A 19 -2.82 3.25 6.49
C ARG A 19 -4.25 2.74 6.53
N GLY A 20 -5.22 3.65 6.42
CA GLY A 20 -6.65 3.39 6.52
C GLY A 20 -7.09 3.10 7.96
N VAL A 21 -8.36 3.38 8.24
CA VAL A 21 -8.94 3.28 9.60
C VAL A 21 -8.90 1.83 10.10
N GLU A 22 -9.30 0.87 9.26
CA GLU A 22 -9.38 -0.56 9.60
C GLU A 22 -8.19 -1.37 9.08
N SER A 23 -7.27 -0.75 8.34
CA SER A 23 -6.16 -1.42 7.64
C SER A 23 -4.78 -1.12 8.22
N GLY A 24 -4.72 -0.82 9.52
CA GLY A 24 -3.47 -0.64 10.29
C GLY A 24 -2.98 0.81 10.38
N GLY A 25 -3.74 1.78 9.87
CA GLY A 25 -3.47 3.21 10.03
C GLY A 25 -3.93 3.81 11.35
N ALA A 26 -4.69 3.06 12.16
CA ALA A 26 -5.26 3.50 13.42
C ALA A 26 -4.19 3.80 14.50
N VAL A 27 -4.41 4.91 15.20
CA VAL A 27 -3.70 5.38 16.38
C VAL A 27 -4.75 5.60 17.48
N GLU A 28 -4.73 4.71 18.45
CA GLU A 28 -5.73 4.62 19.52
C GLU A 28 -5.17 5.15 20.84
N ASN A 29 -6.07 5.45 21.79
CA ASN A 29 -5.72 5.89 23.14
C ASN A 29 -4.88 7.17 23.16
N LEU A 30 -5.22 8.16 22.33
CA LEU A 30 -4.56 9.44 22.36
C LEU A 30 -4.90 10.21 23.65
N PRO A 31 -3.97 11.01 24.21
CA PRO A 31 -4.26 11.84 25.37
C PRO A 31 -5.37 12.84 25.06
N CYS A 32 -6.42 12.82 25.87
CA CYS A 32 -7.62 13.64 25.68
C CYS A 32 -7.85 14.52 26.90
N HIS A 33 -7.68 15.83 26.71
CA HIS A 33 -7.90 16.81 27.78
C HIS A 33 -9.30 17.42 27.65
N THR A 34 -10.18 17.10 28.58
CA THR A 34 -11.54 17.67 28.66
C THR A 34 -11.59 18.81 29.67
N PHE A 35 -12.23 19.91 29.31
CA PHE A 35 -12.38 21.09 30.16
C PHE A 35 -13.81 21.65 30.08
N PRO A 36 -14.30 22.32 31.13
CA PRO A 36 -15.60 22.99 31.09
C PRO A 36 -15.58 24.13 30.08
N SER A 37 -16.63 24.24 29.26
CA SER A 37 -16.82 25.29 28.28
C SER A 37 -17.73 26.39 28.83
N ASP A 38 -17.60 27.61 28.30
CA ASP A 38 -18.37 28.79 28.72
C ASP A 38 -19.88 28.61 28.46
N ASP A 39 -20.26 27.75 27.51
CA ASP A 39 -21.65 27.39 27.19
C ASP A 39 -22.25 26.35 28.16
N GLY A 40 -21.53 25.98 29.24
CA GLY A 40 -21.98 25.00 30.23
C GLY A 40 -21.78 23.53 29.82
N GLY A 41 -21.14 23.29 28.68
CA GLY A 41 -20.75 21.95 28.20
C GLY A 41 -19.37 21.51 28.69
N VAL A 42 -19.00 20.26 28.37
CA VAL A 42 -17.62 19.77 28.50
C VAL A 42 -17.03 19.68 27.10
N ASP A 43 -16.01 20.50 26.84
CA ASP A 43 -15.28 20.48 25.58
C ASP A 43 -14.03 19.61 25.69
N MET A 44 -13.68 18.98 24.58
CA MET A 44 -12.53 18.10 24.46
C MET A 44 -11.49 18.78 23.56
N LYS A 45 -10.28 18.97 24.08
CA LYS A 45 -9.17 19.41 23.24
C LYS A 45 -8.83 18.30 22.23
N CYS A 46 -8.78 18.67 20.95
CA CYS A 46 -8.35 17.77 19.89
C CYS A 46 -6.94 17.23 20.21
N PRO A 47 -6.72 15.91 20.20
CA PRO A 47 -5.41 15.32 20.42
C PRO A 47 -4.39 15.64 19.32
N THR A 48 -4.86 15.93 18.10
CA THR A 48 -4.05 16.54 17.04
C THR A 48 -4.20 18.06 17.09
N GLU A 49 -3.22 18.82 16.58
CA GLU A 49 -3.23 20.28 16.66
C GLU A 49 -4.48 20.91 16.03
N ILE A 50 -5.02 20.26 14.99
CA ILE A 50 -6.25 20.65 14.32
C ILE A 50 -7.02 19.42 13.83
N ALA A 51 -8.35 19.54 13.79
CA ALA A 51 -9.19 18.58 13.10
C ALA A 51 -9.12 18.79 11.58
N ILE A 52 -8.71 17.76 10.85
CA ILE A 52 -8.56 17.79 9.39
C ILE A 52 -9.83 17.22 8.76
N SER A 53 -10.47 17.99 7.88
CA SER A 53 -11.59 17.49 7.06
C SER A 53 -11.10 16.64 5.89
N ASP A 54 -11.93 15.73 5.38
CA ASP A 54 -11.58 14.85 4.26
C ASP A 54 -11.07 15.60 3.02
N ARG A 55 -11.63 16.79 2.75
CA ARG A 55 -11.16 17.65 1.65
C ARG A 55 -9.72 18.14 1.87
N ARG A 56 -9.38 18.52 3.10
CA ARG A 56 -8.03 18.97 3.47
C ARG A 56 -7.06 17.80 3.54
N GLU A 57 -7.51 16.63 4.00
CA GLU A 57 -6.75 15.38 3.97
C GLU A 57 -6.31 15.08 2.53
N ALA A 58 -7.25 15.08 1.57
CA ALA A 58 -6.97 14.81 0.17
C ALA A 58 -6.03 15.86 -0.46
N GLU A 59 -6.17 17.13 -0.07
CA GLU A 59 -5.27 18.22 -0.51
C GLU A 59 -3.84 18.02 0.00
N LEU A 60 -3.70 17.67 1.29
CA LEU A 60 -2.40 17.39 1.90
C LEU A 60 -1.76 16.13 1.30
N ALA A 61 -2.53 15.07 1.09
CA ALA A 61 -2.06 13.85 0.44
C ALA A 61 -1.58 14.12 -1.00
N LYS A 62 -2.29 14.97 -1.76
CA LYS A 62 -1.87 15.40 -3.10
C LYS A 62 -0.54 16.18 -3.10
N ASN A 63 -0.25 16.87 -2.00
CA ASN A 63 1.00 17.59 -1.79
C ASN A 63 2.11 16.72 -1.17
N GLY A 64 1.91 15.40 -1.04
CA GLY A 64 2.92 14.47 -0.54
C GLY A 64 3.04 14.42 0.98
N PHE A 65 2.03 14.89 1.71
CA PHE A 65 1.97 14.78 3.17
C PHE A 65 1.20 13.54 3.62
N MET A 66 1.46 13.11 4.86
CA MET A 66 0.71 12.07 5.55
C MET A 66 -0.03 12.67 6.76
N PRO A 67 -1.24 13.23 6.56
CA PRO A 67 -2.01 13.81 7.65
C PRO A 67 -2.47 12.71 8.63
N LEU A 68 -2.35 13.00 9.93
CA LEU A 68 -3.00 12.23 10.98
C LEU A 68 -4.38 12.83 11.24
N VAL A 69 -5.44 12.12 10.85
CA VAL A 69 -6.81 12.62 10.96
C VAL A 69 -7.43 12.13 12.27
N HIS A 70 -7.78 13.08 13.14
CA HIS A 70 -8.50 12.82 14.38
C HIS A 70 -9.98 12.56 14.12
N ARG A 71 -10.54 11.52 14.76
CA ARG A 71 -11.97 11.24 14.73
C ARG A 71 -12.66 12.08 15.81
N LYS A 72 -13.55 12.97 15.36
CA LYS A 72 -14.32 13.89 16.22
C LYS A 72 -14.96 13.15 17.40
N ASN A 73 -14.84 13.75 18.60
CA ASN A 73 -15.39 13.25 19.87
C ASN A 73 -14.88 11.85 20.28
N SER A 74 -13.68 11.47 19.89
CA SER A 74 -13.04 10.23 20.33
C SER A 74 -11.55 10.44 20.57
N ASP A 75 -10.88 9.52 21.23
CA ASP A 75 -9.42 9.48 21.42
C ASP A 75 -8.69 8.79 20.26
N PHE A 76 -9.38 8.63 19.13
CA PHE A 76 -8.94 7.89 17.96
C PHE A 76 -8.44 8.82 16.85
N ALA A 77 -7.34 8.47 16.21
CA ALA A 77 -6.91 9.08 14.95
C ALA A 77 -6.43 8.01 13.97
N ALA A 78 -6.35 8.35 12.69
CA ALA A 78 -5.84 7.43 11.68
C ALA A 78 -5.07 8.16 10.57
N PHE A 79 -4.08 7.47 10.02
CA PHE A 79 -3.50 7.83 8.73
C PHE A 79 -4.39 7.27 7.62
N ILE A 80 -5.15 8.12 6.92
CA ILE A 80 -6.01 7.69 5.82
C ILE A 80 -5.15 7.28 4.61
N GLY A 81 -4.19 8.15 4.27
CA GLY A 81 -3.19 7.96 3.23
C GLY A 81 -1.77 7.75 3.77
N ALA A 82 -0.93 7.13 2.96
CA ALA A 82 0.53 7.07 3.17
C ALA A 82 1.26 7.40 1.86
N GLN A 83 1.21 8.68 1.47
CA GLN A 83 1.93 9.21 0.31
C GLN A 83 3.37 9.56 0.68
N SER A 84 4.30 9.37 -0.25
CA SER A 84 5.64 9.91 -0.13
C SER A 84 5.68 11.38 -0.58
N LEU A 85 6.82 12.04 -0.40
CA LEU A 85 7.04 13.41 -0.87
C LEU A 85 7.20 13.49 -2.40
N GLN A 86 7.38 12.36 -3.09
CA GLN A 86 7.52 12.34 -4.53
C GLN A 86 6.20 12.75 -5.21
N LYS A 87 6.27 13.78 -6.05
CA LYS A 87 5.18 14.12 -6.97
C LYS A 87 5.23 13.17 -8.18
N PRO A 88 4.25 12.26 -8.37
CA PRO A 88 4.26 11.34 -9.51
C PRO A 88 4.09 12.13 -10.82
N ALA A 89 4.92 11.83 -11.81
CA ALA A 89 4.80 12.41 -13.14
C ALA A 89 3.60 11.82 -13.90
N GLU A 90 2.98 12.64 -14.74
CA GLU A 90 1.94 12.20 -15.67
C GLU A 90 2.60 11.88 -17.01
N TYR A 91 2.23 10.73 -17.57
CA TYR A 91 2.74 10.25 -18.85
C TYR A 91 1.58 10.13 -19.85
N HIS A 92 1.90 10.07 -21.14
CA HIS A 92 0.90 9.82 -22.19
C HIS A 92 0.29 8.42 -22.06
N ASP A 93 1.11 7.44 -21.68
CA ASP A 93 0.65 6.09 -21.40
C ASP A 93 0.01 6.01 -20.00
N ALA A 94 -1.17 5.39 -19.97
CA ALA A 94 -1.95 5.22 -18.74
C ALA A 94 -1.24 4.26 -17.77
N ASP A 95 -0.58 3.24 -18.29
CA ASP A 95 0.13 2.25 -17.47
C ASP A 95 1.39 2.85 -16.84
N ALA A 96 2.17 3.62 -17.61
CA ALA A 96 3.28 4.40 -17.09
C ALA A 96 2.84 5.38 -15.97
N THR A 97 1.69 6.05 -16.15
CA THR A 97 1.13 6.94 -15.12
C THR A 97 0.68 6.18 -13.88
N ALA A 98 0.07 5.01 -14.04
CA ALA A 98 -0.32 4.15 -12.93
C ALA A 98 0.91 3.68 -12.13
N ASN A 99 1.97 3.26 -12.82
CA ASN A 99 3.23 2.84 -12.22
C ASN A 99 3.90 3.97 -11.43
N ALA A 100 3.93 5.19 -11.98
CA ALA A 100 4.46 6.36 -11.28
C ALA A 100 3.68 6.68 -10.00
N ARG A 101 2.34 6.55 -10.03
CA ARG A 101 1.49 6.73 -8.85
C ARG A 101 1.67 5.65 -7.80
N LEU A 102 1.91 4.40 -8.20
CA LEU A 102 2.24 3.31 -7.28
C LEU A 102 3.58 3.54 -6.58
N ALA A 103 4.59 3.98 -7.34
CA ALA A 103 5.93 4.27 -6.81
C ALA A 103 5.94 5.42 -5.79
N ALA A 104 5.02 6.38 -5.91
CA ALA A 104 4.91 7.49 -4.97
C ALA A 104 4.28 7.11 -3.61
N ARG A 105 3.81 5.87 -3.42
CA ARG A 105 3.10 5.44 -2.20
C ARG A 105 4.00 4.57 -1.32
N LEU A 106 4.08 4.93 -0.05
CA LEU A 106 4.95 4.27 0.92
C LEU A 106 4.60 2.79 1.17
N PRO A 107 3.33 2.35 1.24
CA PRO A 107 3.00 0.94 1.44
C PRO A 107 3.62 0.02 0.38
N TYR A 108 3.64 0.46 -0.88
CA TYR A 108 4.21 -0.31 -1.99
C TYR A 108 5.74 -0.21 -2.02
N LEU A 109 6.30 0.97 -1.71
CA LEU A 109 7.74 1.13 -1.54
C LEU A 109 8.29 0.22 -0.43
N PHE A 110 7.61 0.11 0.71
CA PHE A 110 8.03 -0.78 1.79
C PHE A 110 8.07 -2.25 1.36
N ALA A 111 7.08 -2.69 0.56
CA ALA A 111 7.10 -4.04 -0.01
C ALA A 111 8.34 -4.23 -0.90
N CYS A 112 8.58 -3.29 -1.82
CA CYS A 112 9.75 -3.32 -2.71
C CYS A 112 11.08 -3.31 -1.94
N CYS A 113 11.25 -2.43 -0.94
CA CYS A 113 12.44 -2.39 -0.09
C CYS A 113 12.66 -3.72 0.65
N ARG A 114 11.59 -4.36 1.14
CA ARG A 114 11.71 -5.64 1.83
C ARG A 114 12.12 -6.76 0.87
N PHE A 115 11.60 -6.79 -0.35
CA PHE A 115 12.09 -7.69 -1.39
C PHE A 115 13.58 -7.42 -1.68
N ALA A 116 13.98 -6.15 -1.88
CA ALA A 116 15.37 -5.80 -2.11
C ALA A 116 16.31 -6.30 -0.99
N HIS A 117 15.89 -6.20 0.28
CA HIS A 117 16.63 -6.77 1.41
C HIS A 117 16.76 -8.30 1.30
N TYR A 118 15.67 -9.00 0.98
CA TYR A 118 15.73 -10.45 0.79
C TYR A 118 16.63 -10.84 -0.37
N LEU A 119 16.47 -10.23 -1.54
CA LEU A 119 17.32 -10.49 -2.71
C LEU A 119 18.79 -10.30 -2.36
N LYS A 120 19.14 -9.20 -1.69
CA LYS A 120 20.54 -8.92 -1.35
C LYS A 120 21.16 -10.02 -0.48
N CYS A 121 20.40 -10.58 0.46
CA CYS A 121 20.88 -11.68 1.31
C CYS A 121 20.92 -13.02 0.55
N ILE A 122 19.82 -13.43 -0.08
CA ILE A 122 19.74 -14.76 -0.73
C ILE A 122 20.67 -14.87 -1.93
N VAL A 123 20.81 -13.80 -2.73
CA VAL A 123 21.68 -13.81 -3.90
C VAL A 123 23.14 -13.82 -3.46
N ARG A 124 23.50 -13.06 -2.41
CA ARG A 124 24.86 -13.06 -1.86
C ARG A 124 25.29 -14.46 -1.44
N ASP A 125 24.41 -15.20 -0.77
CA ASP A 125 24.70 -16.56 -0.31
C ASP A 125 24.79 -17.58 -1.47
N LYS A 126 24.32 -17.22 -2.67
CA LYS A 126 24.40 -18.03 -3.89
C LYS A 126 25.56 -17.66 -4.82
N ILE A 127 26.29 -16.57 -4.55
CA ILE A 127 27.48 -16.21 -5.33
C ILE A 127 28.52 -17.32 -5.21
N GLY A 128 29.01 -17.82 -6.34
CA GLY A 128 29.98 -18.92 -6.42
C GLY A 128 29.35 -20.31 -6.61
N SER A 129 28.01 -20.41 -6.64
CA SER A 129 27.35 -21.64 -7.11
C SER A 129 27.32 -21.70 -8.64
N PHE A 130 27.46 -22.90 -9.21
CA PHE A 130 27.31 -23.13 -10.65
C PHE A 130 25.82 -23.02 -10.99
N ARG A 131 25.44 -21.91 -11.63
CA ARG A 131 24.07 -21.61 -12.05
C ARG A 131 24.10 -20.96 -13.42
N GLU A 132 23.41 -21.58 -14.37
CA GLU A 132 23.14 -21.00 -15.68
C GLU A 132 21.99 -19.97 -15.59
N ARG A 133 21.88 -19.11 -16.60
CA ARG A 133 20.82 -18.09 -16.71
C ARG A 133 19.41 -18.65 -16.46
N ASP A 134 19.06 -19.75 -17.14
CA ASP A 134 17.74 -20.37 -17.05
C ASP A 134 17.46 -20.94 -15.64
N GLU A 135 18.49 -21.44 -14.96
CA GLU A 135 18.37 -21.95 -13.60
C GLU A 135 18.18 -20.83 -12.58
N MET A 136 18.83 -19.68 -12.80
CA MET A 136 18.65 -18.48 -11.99
C MET A 136 17.24 -17.92 -12.15
N GLU A 137 16.73 -17.84 -13.37
CA GLU A 137 15.38 -17.35 -13.64
C GLU A 137 14.31 -18.22 -12.99
N ARG A 138 14.39 -19.55 -13.13
CA ARG A 138 13.46 -20.49 -12.47
C ARG A 138 13.52 -20.36 -10.96
N TRP A 139 14.73 -20.33 -10.39
CA TRP A 139 14.90 -20.23 -8.95
C TRP A 139 14.32 -18.94 -8.37
N LEU A 140 14.54 -17.80 -9.04
CA LEU A 140 14.00 -16.51 -8.60
C LEU A 140 12.48 -16.42 -8.76
N ASN A 141 11.93 -16.99 -9.84
CA ASN A 141 10.49 -17.10 -10.03
C ASN A 141 9.84 -17.98 -8.94
N ASP A 142 10.38 -19.17 -8.67
CA ASP A 142 9.88 -20.07 -7.62
C ASP A 142 9.93 -19.39 -6.24
N TRP A 143 11.02 -18.66 -5.97
CA TRP A 143 11.18 -17.93 -4.72
C TRP A 143 10.14 -16.81 -4.56
N VAL A 144 9.94 -15.96 -5.57
CA VAL A 144 8.99 -14.84 -5.47
C VAL A 144 7.54 -15.33 -5.39
N MET A 145 7.21 -16.45 -6.04
CA MET A 145 5.87 -17.05 -6.01
C MET A 145 5.42 -17.47 -4.61
N SER A 146 6.34 -17.73 -3.68
CA SER A 146 6.00 -17.99 -2.27
C SER A 146 5.30 -16.81 -1.58
N TYR A 147 5.49 -15.59 -2.08
CA TYR A 147 4.90 -14.35 -1.57
C TYR A 147 3.72 -13.85 -2.39
N VAL A 148 3.34 -14.58 -3.44
CA VAL A 148 2.18 -14.29 -4.27
C VAL A 148 0.95 -15.01 -3.70
N ASP A 149 -0.17 -14.29 -3.67
CA ASP A 149 -1.47 -14.86 -3.39
C ASP A 149 -2.06 -15.53 -4.64
N GLY A 150 -2.39 -16.82 -4.55
CA GLY A 150 -2.88 -17.60 -5.68
C GLY A 150 -4.34 -17.30 -6.04
N ASP A 151 -5.14 -16.81 -5.09
CA ASP A 151 -6.52 -16.37 -5.33
C ASP A 151 -6.77 -14.98 -4.71
N PRO A 152 -6.23 -13.92 -5.33
CA PRO A 152 -6.33 -12.57 -4.81
C PRO A 152 -7.78 -12.04 -4.79
N ALA A 153 -8.71 -12.66 -5.53
CA ALA A 153 -10.11 -12.22 -5.58
C ALA A 153 -10.84 -12.59 -4.28
N ASN A 154 -10.65 -13.82 -3.79
CA ASN A 154 -11.39 -14.34 -2.64
C ASN A 154 -10.63 -14.27 -1.31
N SER A 155 -9.31 -14.01 -1.34
CA SER A 155 -8.51 -13.92 -0.12
C SER A 155 -8.92 -12.78 0.82
N SER A 156 -8.84 -13.08 2.12
CA SER A 156 -9.07 -12.12 3.19
C SER A 156 -8.00 -11.02 3.25
N GLN A 157 -8.31 -9.93 3.93
CA GLN A 157 -7.37 -8.82 4.14
C GLN A 157 -6.10 -9.26 4.88
N GLU A 158 -6.22 -10.18 5.84
CA GLU A 158 -5.06 -10.73 6.55
C GLU A 158 -4.15 -11.49 5.59
N THR A 159 -4.70 -12.38 4.75
CA THR A 159 -3.90 -13.13 3.76
C THR A 159 -3.20 -12.19 2.80
N LYS A 160 -3.90 -11.18 2.28
CA LYS A 160 -3.33 -10.13 1.39
C LYS A 160 -2.27 -9.27 2.08
N SER A 161 -2.29 -9.18 3.41
CA SER A 161 -1.28 -8.45 4.17
C SER A 161 -0.03 -9.31 4.43
N ARG A 162 -0.19 -10.64 4.58
CA ARG A 162 0.92 -11.60 4.70
C ARG A 162 1.59 -11.92 3.37
N LYS A 163 0.83 -11.89 2.28
CA LYS A 163 1.27 -12.08 0.90
C LYS A 163 1.03 -10.80 0.11
N PRO A 164 2.03 -9.90 0.00
CA PRO A 164 1.79 -8.54 -0.50
C PRO A 164 1.58 -8.47 -2.02
N LEU A 165 1.86 -9.54 -2.76
CA LEU A 165 1.83 -9.57 -4.22
C LEU A 165 0.62 -10.34 -4.76
N ALA A 166 -0.06 -9.73 -5.73
CA ALA A 166 -1.09 -10.37 -6.53
C ALA A 166 -0.51 -11.15 -7.72
N ALA A 167 0.62 -10.69 -8.27
CA ALA A 167 1.38 -11.39 -9.31
C ALA A 167 2.85 -10.95 -9.28
N ALA A 168 3.73 -11.82 -9.78
CA ALA A 168 5.14 -11.51 -9.93
C ALA A 168 5.71 -12.20 -11.17
N GLU A 169 6.69 -11.56 -11.81
CA GLU A 169 7.43 -12.11 -12.93
C GLU A 169 8.90 -11.68 -12.83
N VAL A 170 9.82 -12.60 -13.11
CA VAL A 170 11.26 -12.33 -13.11
C VAL A 170 11.84 -12.73 -14.44
N SER A 171 12.58 -11.81 -15.06
CA SER A 171 13.33 -12.06 -16.30
C SER A 171 14.82 -11.85 -16.04
N VAL A 172 15.66 -12.80 -16.45
CA VAL A 172 17.11 -12.76 -16.25
C VAL A 172 17.83 -12.72 -17.58
N GLU A 173 18.64 -11.67 -17.78
CA GLU A 173 19.47 -11.45 -18.96
C GLU A 173 20.94 -11.65 -18.60
N GLU A 174 21.70 -12.35 -19.43
CA GLU A 174 23.16 -12.48 -19.27
C GLU A 174 23.85 -11.24 -19.82
N GLN A 175 24.90 -10.77 -19.12
CA GLN A 175 25.70 -9.65 -19.61
C GLN A 175 26.71 -10.15 -20.64
N GLU A 176 26.50 -9.79 -21.90
CA GLU A 176 27.34 -10.22 -23.04
C GLU A 176 28.84 -9.97 -22.84
N ASN A 177 29.20 -8.89 -22.12
CA ASN A 177 30.59 -8.50 -21.91
C ASN A 177 31.21 -9.05 -20.61
N ASN A 178 30.47 -9.81 -19.80
CA ASN A 178 30.95 -10.25 -18.49
C ASN A 178 30.38 -11.62 -18.08
N PRO A 179 31.06 -12.73 -18.43
CA PRO A 179 30.61 -14.08 -18.12
C PRO A 179 30.35 -14.28 -16.62
N GLY A 180 29.23 -14.91 -16.28
CA GLY A 180 28.81 -15.13 -14.88
C GLY A 180 28.13 -13.93 -14.21
N TYR A 181 27.97 -12.82 -14.91
CA TYR A 181 27.15 -11.69 -14.46
C TYR A 181 25.79 -11.68 -15.16
N TYR A 182 24.74 -11.63 -14.34
CA TYR A 182 23.36 -11.61 -14.81
C TYR A 182 22.65 -10.33 -14.34
N ALA A 183 21.80 -9.78 -15.20
CA ALA A 183 20.88 -8.69 -14.87
C ALA A 183 19.46 -9.27 -14.72
N ALA A 184 18.86 -9.10 -13.55
CA ALA A 184 17.50 -9.57 -13.28
C ALA A 184 16.52 -8.39 -13.20
N LYS A 185 15.39 -8.48 -13.90
CA LYS A 185 14.28 -7.54 -13.85
C LYS A 185 13.12 -8.21 -13.10
N PHE A 186 12.67 -7.59 -12.01
CA PHE A 186 11.54 -8.07 -11.20
C PHE A 186 10.32 -7.18 -11.45
N PHE A 187 9.25 -7.78 -11.95
CA PHE A 187 7.94 -7.15 -12.10
C PHE A 187 7.05 -7.62 -10.96
N LEU A 188 6.74 -6.72 -10.03
CA LEU A 188 5.99 -7.04 -8.82
C LEU A 188 4.65 -6.29 -8.85
N ARG A 189 3.53 -7.03 -8.93
CA ARG A 189 2.19 -6.44 -8.90
C ARG A 189 1.61 -6.55 -7.48
N PRO A 190 1.49 -5.45 -6.72
CA PRO A 190 0.92 -5.49 -5.38
C PRO A 190 -0.61 -5.60 -5.41
N HIS A 191 -1.22 -5.93 -4.27
CA HIS A 191 -2.66 -5.77 -4.08
C HIS A 191 -3.03 -4.27 -4.05
N TYR A 192 -4.02 -3.88 -4.85
CA TYR A 192 -4.52 -2.52 -4.84
C TYR A 192 -5.29 -2.23 -3.54
N GLN A 193 -4.99 -1.08 -2.95
CA GLN A 193 -5.70 -0.54 -1.80
C GLN A 193 -6.69 0.52 -2.28
N LEU A 194 -7.84 0.62 -1.63
CA LEU A 194 -8.85 1.62 -1.95
C LEU A 194 -8.32 3.02 -1.62
N GLU A 195 -8.23 3.90 -2.62
CA GLU A 195 -7.77 5.28 -2.44
C GLU A 195 -8.92 6.29 -2.38
N GLY A 196 -9.99 6.03 -3.11
CA GLY A 196 -11.12 6.94 -3.21
C GLY A 196 -12.21 6.34 -4.09
N LEU A 197 -13.45 6.76 -3.84
CA LEU A 197 -14.62 6.32 -4.56
C LEU A 197 -15.49 7.53 -4.87
N THR A 198 -15.81 7.74 -6.16
CA THR A 198 -16.81 8.73 -6.56
C THR A 198 -18.14 8.01 -6.76
N VAL A 199 -19.15 8.34 -5.93
CA VAL A 199 -20.47 7.70 -5.98
C VAL A 199 -21.47 8.65 -6.65
N SER A 200 -22.17 8.18 -7.68
CA SER A 200 -23.33 8.87 -8.24
C SER A 200 -24.60 8.11 -7.90
N LEU A 201 -25.46 8.71 -7.06
CA LEU A 201 -26.78 8.15 -6.74
C LEU A 201 -27.80 8.64 -7.77
N ARG A 202 -28.55 7.71 -8.36
CA ARG A 202 -29.62 8.02 -9.33
C ARG A 202 -30.92 7.37 -8.88
N LEU A 203 -31.95 8.18 -8.76
CA LEU A 203 -33.30 7.71 -8.44
C LEU A 203 -33.95 7.24 -9.75
N VAL A 204 -34.26 5.95 -9.85
CA VAL A 204 -34.80 5.33 -11.07
C VAL A 204 -36.06 4.53 -10.73
N SER A 205 -37.07 4.61 -11.59
CA SER A 205 -38.36 3.90 -11.39
C SER A 205 -38.26 2.39 -11.67
N LYS A 206 -37.36 1.97 -12.55
CA LYS A 206 -37.00 0.57 -12.79
C LYS A 206 -35.49 0.50 -12.99
N LEU A 207 -34.84 -0.45 -12.33
CA LEU A 207 -33.40 -0.64 -12.42
C LEU A 207 -33.00 -0.88 -13.89
N PRO A 208 -31.99 -0.16 -14.42
CA PRO A 208 -31.53 -0.35 -15.80
C PRO A 208 -31.14 -1.79 -16.11
N SER A 209 -30.55 -2.50 -15.14
CA SER A 209 -30.20 -3.92 -15.27
C SER A 209 -31.39 -4.84 -15.52
N LEU A 210 -32.59 -4.48 -15.04
CA LEU A 210 -33.84 -5.22 -15.22
C LEU A 210 -34.62 -4.78 -16.47
N LYS A 211 -34.19 -3.72 -17.17
CA LYS A 211 -34.79 -3.32 -18.46
C LYS A 211 -34.15 -4.06 -19.64
N SER A 212 -32.88 -4.41 -19.54
CA SER A 212 -32.12 -5.08 -20.60
C SER A 212 -32.54 -6.54 -20.82
N SER A 213 -33.25 -7.15 -19.87
CA SER A 213 -33.68 -8.55 -19.91
C SER A 213 -35.07 -8.79 -20.52
N GLU A 214 -35.75 -7.73 -20.98
CA GLU A 214 -37.12 -7.78 -21.52
C GLU A 214 -37.20 -7.53 -23.04
N ASN A 215 -36.06 -7.45 -23.75
CA ASN A 215 -36.01 -7.35 -25.22
C ASN A 215 -35.29 -8.55 -25.83
#